data_AF-A0A952J7Z8-F1
#
_entry.id   AF-A0A952J7Z8-F1
#
_cell.length_a   1.000
_cell.length_b   1.000
_cell.length_c   1.000
_cell.angle_alpha   90.00
_cell.angle_beta   90.00
_cell.angle_gamma   90.00
#
_symmetry.space_group_name_H-M   'P 1'
#
loop_
_entity.id
_entity.type
_entity.pdbx_description
1 polymer ?
#
loop_
_entity_poly.entity_id
_entity_poly.type
_entity_poly.pdbx_seq_one_letter_code
_entity_poly.pdbx_strand_id
1 'polypeptide(L)'
;MIIVCFTLESCFPNQDFEVDKEIIKVQSEAQVKTYFAKGLSQALVNEKSLRDFLRMEALKTFDGDYDVLYSLVKDKTLVTGKTLEQTLKPYFNTVTLRDIELTLPLLTIFVPTLPENSFSADLWNTEEQVPFVAIRLGNSIDVPIISPSGESYLLSSELIPSYPVVVVKDNERVTHSSQLGYETARGSRIIFTNSFGIDYKFVDDIFDYELEKQREEATLREGTIYNVDQKLSDAFSTYQTSDGWQRDYIYYNITPASPNGQFTYDFSEHIRSFSIVGNALLAYQKMADQAGDPTIKSGKNSSGWTDGFFEIRASALIQAQNGIGSTISNSYLVSGKDLFTVTYEIDRRGIWPFRYDYYIVKSVTAKPQNTNMPIVPWDLKNYGSSFRIDIEESDNSTVVTESTTETTKFATNFNIEGSILKKIGLKFGASLERTETNVLTRQYTLNSDPLGTVVVNFSDKVVLSISYPVLEAPSTWRYTTREYANNIFSISVEPKRVQ
;
A
#
# COMPACT_ATOMS: atom_id res chain seq x y z
N MET A 1 -45.63 61.75 -20.30
CA MET A 1 -44.61 62.42 -19.47
C MET A 1 -43.76 61.33 -18.84
N ILE A 2 -42.53 61.18 -19.30
CA ILE A 2 -41.53 60.22 -18.80
C ILE A 2 -40.90 60.83 -17.55
N ILE A 3 -40.83 60.11 -16.44
CA ILE A 3 -39.89 60.42 -15.35
C ILE A 3 -39.22 59.12 -14.89
N VAL A 4 -37.89 59.19 -14.87
CA VAL A 4 -36.87 58.17 -14.57
C VAL A 4 -36.19 58.53 -13.25
N CYS A 5 -35.77 57.49 -12.50
CA CYS A 5 -34.77 57.39 -11.41
C CYS A 5 -34.51 58.55 -10.42
N PHE A 6 -34.25 58.20 -9.15
CA PHE A 6 -32.89 58.17 -8.57
C PHE A 6 -32.94 57.62 -7.14
N THR A 7 -32.08 56.64 -6.85
CA THR A 7 -31.72 56.21 -5.49
C THR A 7 -30.51 57.00 -5.02
N LEU A 8 -30.50 57.44 -3.76
CA LEU A 8 -29.33 57.98 -3.07
C LEU A 8 -29.15 57.26 -1.73
N GLU A 9 -27.93 56.78 -1.53
CA GLU A 9 -27.40 56.18 -0.29
C GLU A 9 -27.13 57.26 0.78
N SER A 10 -27.15 56.86 2.06
CA SER A 10 -26.51 57.60 3.15
C SER A 10 -25.72 56.65 4.04
N CYS A 11 -24.43 56.95 4.17
CA CYS A 11 -23.41 56.22 4.92
C CYS A 11 -23.27 56.77 6.34
N PHE A 12 -23.16 55.89 7.35
CA PHE A 12 -22.52 56.19 8.63
C PHE A 12 -21.59 55.02 9.00
N PRO A 13 -20.38 55.28 9.53
CA PRO A 13 -19.31 54.28 9.61
C PRO A 13 -19.46 53.42 10.86
N ASN A 14 -19.53 52.10 10.68
CA ASN A 14 -19.17 51.17 11.74
C ASN A 14 -17.68 50.85 11.61
N GLN A 15 -16.98 51.10 12.71
CA GLN A 15 -15.56 50.89 12.89
C GLN A 15 -15.32 49.39 13.01
N ASP A 16 -15.08 48.72 11.88
CA ASP A 16 -14.54 47.37 11.87
C ASP A 16 -13.08 47.45 12.32
N PHE A 17 -12.76 46.69 13.38
CA PHE A 17 -11.39 46.39 13.74
C PHE A 17 -10.75 45.62 12.58
N GLU A 18 -9.99 46.35 11.76
CA GLU A 18 -9.06 45.78 10.79
C GLU A 18 -7.94 45.09 11.59
N VAL A 19 -8.11 43.79 11.82
CA VAL A 19 -6.96 42.94 12.18
C VAL A 19 -6.12 42.89 10.90
N ASP A 20 -4.97 43.57 10.94
CA ASP A 20 -3.98 43.61 9.88
C ASP A 20 -3.81 42.24 9.21
N LYS A 21 -4.48 42.06 8.08
CA LYS A 21 -4.22 41.01 7.08
C LYS A 21 -3.01 41.40 6.23
N GLU A 22 -1.99 42.00 6.83
CA GLU A 22 -0.73 42.26 6.15
C GLU A 22 0.23 41.07 6.35
N ILE A 23 0.31 40.29 5.27
CA ILE A 23 1.43 39.43 4.86
C ILE A 23 1.59 38.13 5.65
N ILE A 24 0.59 37.25 5.58
CA ILE A 24 0.94 35.81 5.45
C ILE A 24 1.49 35.67 4.03
N LYS A 25 2.82 35.69 3.88
CA LYS A 25 3.43 35.07 2.70
C LYS A 25 2.87 33.65 2.67
N VAL A 26 1.98 33.33 1.74
CA VAL A 26 1.61 31.94 1.46
C VAL A 26 2.88 31.28 0.94
N GLN A 27 3.65 30.72 1.87
CA GLN A 27 4.81 29.92 1.54
C GLN A 27 4.28 28.62 0.95
N SER A 28 4.85 28.18 -0.16
CA SER A 28 4.46 26.87 -0.69
C SER A 28 4.88 25.77 0.30
N GLU A 29 4.15 24.65 0.32
CA GLU A 29 4.49 23.48 1.14
C GLU A 29 5.97 23.07 0.97
N ALA A 30 6.48 23.12 -0.27
CA ALA A 30 7.88 22.89 -0.58
C ALA A 30 8.86 23.84 0.15
N GLN A 31 8.51 25.12 0.27
CA GLN A 31 9.32 26.10 1.02
C GLN A 31 9.29 25.81 2.52
N VAL A 32 8.11 25.51 3.08
CA VAL A 32 7.95 25.17 4.50
C VAL A 32 8.74 23.92 4.87
N LYS A 33 8.65 22.88 4.03
CA LYS A 33 9.41 21.63 4.17
C LYS A 33 10.92 21.89 4.14
N THR A 34 11.37 22.81 3.28
CA THR A 34 12.77 23.24 3.21
C THR A 34 13.22 23.97 4.47
N TYR A 35 12.38 24.84 5.05
CA TYR A 35 12.71 25.49 6.33
C TYR A 35 12.82 24.48 7.46
N PHE A 36 11.91 23.50 7.50
CA PHE A 36 11.99 22.42 8.48
C PHE A 36 13.27 21.60 8.34
N ALA A 37 13.61 21.18 7.11
CA ALA A 37 14.82 20.42 6.86
C ALA A 37 16.10 21.15 7.29
N LYS A 38 16.18 22.48 7.10
CA LYS A 38 17.31 23.30 7.55
C LYS A 38 17.42 23.35 9.09
N GLY A 39 16.30 23.59 9.78
CA GLY A 39 16.27 23.59 11.24
C GLY A 39 16.62 22.21 11.81
N LEU A 40 16.07 21.14 11.23
CA LEU A 40 16.35 19.76 11.59
C LEU A 40 17.83 19.41 11.38
N SER A 41 18.43 19.77 10.25
CA SER A 41 19.85 19.53 9.97
C SER A 41 20.75 20.14 11.04
N GLN A 42 20.50 21.40 11.45
CA GLN A 42 21.25 22.04 12.53
C GLN A 42 21.01 21.36 13.89
N ALA A 43 19.77 20.98 14.19
CA ALA A 43 19.44 20.28 15.43
C ALA A 43 20.16 18.93 15.52
N LEU A 44 20.19 18.15 14.43
CA LEU A 44 20.83 16.83 14.38
C LEU A 44 22.34 16.88 14.61
N VAL A 45 23.01 17.97 14.22
CA VAL A 45 24.44 18.19 14.49
C VAL A 45 24.67 18.41 15.99
N ASN A 46 23.84 19.23 16.62
CA ASN A 46 24.07 19.73 17.97
C ASN A 46 23.45 18.87 19.08
N GLU A 47 22.40 18.11 18.78
CA GLU A 47 21.60 17.38 19.77
C GLU A 47 21.69 15.87 19.55
N LYS A 48 22.65 15.20 20.22
CA LYS A 48 22.72 13.73 20.19
C LYS A 48 21.42 13.08 20.68
N SER A 49 20.82 13.65 21.73
CA SER A 49 19.56 13.15 22.30
C SER A 49 18.41 13.16 21.29
N LEU A 50 18.42 14.09 20.33
CA LEU A 50 17.47 14.11 19.22
C LEU A 50 17.69 12.94 18.27
N ARG A 51 18.94 12.62 17.93
CA ARG A 51 19.27 11.45 17.09
C ARG A 51 18.81 10.15 17.75
N ASP A 52 19.07 9.99 19.05
CA ASP A 52 18.61 8.83 19.83
C ASP A 52 17.08 8.71 19.80
N PHE A 53 16.38 9.83 19.99
CA PHE A 53 14.93 9.87 19.97
C PHE A 53 14.34 9.49 18.61
N LEU A 54 14.85 10.09 17.51
CA LEU A 54 14.35 9.79 16.16
C LEU A 54 14.59 8.34 15.79
N ARG A 55 15.77 7.77 16.11
CA ARG A 55 16.03 6.34 15.91
C ARG A 55 15.01 5.47 16.67
N MET A 56 14.76 5.78 17.94
CA MET A 56 13.84 5.02 18.78
C MET A 56 12.39 5.11 18.30
N GLU A 57 11.92 6.29 17.87
CA GLU A 57 10.58 6.43 17.31
C GLU A 57 10.45 5.74 15.95
N ALA A 58 11.46 5.85 15.06
CA ALA A 58 11.46 5.19 13.76
C ALA A 58 11.38 3.66 13.90
N LEU A 59 12.10 3.06 14.86
CA LEU A 59 12.09 1.62 15.13
C LEU A 59 10.72 1.08 15.59
N LYS A 60 9.76 1.94 15.94
CA LYS A 60 8.39 1.50 16.26
C LYS A 60 7.58 1.15 15.04
N THR A 61 8.01 1.63 13.87
CA THR A 61 7.34 1.42 12.58
C THR A 61 5.83 1.60 12.67
N PHE A 62 5.39 2.75 13.19
CA PHE A 62 4.00 2.92 13.66
C PHE A 62 2.95 2.73 12.57
N ASP A 63 3.35 2.92 11.32
CA ASP A 63 2.55 2.78 10.10
C ASP A 63 3.11 1.74 9.11
N GLY A 64 4.12 0.95 9.51
CA GLY A 64 4.85 0.06 8.59
C GLY A 64 6.23 0.52 8.20
N ASP A 65 6.49 1.82 8.19
CA ASP A 65 7.76 2.39 7.75
C ASP A 65 8.54 2.97 8.93
N TYR A 66 9.82 3.27 8.71
CA TYR A 66 10.66 3.96 9.69
C TYR A 66 10.33 5.47 9.78
N ASP A 67 9.04 5.79 9.78
CA ASP A 67 8.48 7.13 9.79
C ASP A 67 8.32 7.66 11.21
N VAL A 68 8.63 8.94 11.38
CA VAL A 68 8.43 9.69 12.62
C VAL A 68 7.55 10.90 12.32
N LEU A 69 6.23 10.69 12.42
CA LEU A 69 5.22 11.74 12.19
C LEU A 69 5.34 12.82 13.27
N TYR A 70 5.77 14.04 12.88
CA TYR A 70 6.09 15.11 13.81
C TYR A 70 4.94 15.43 14.77
N SER A 71 3.72 15.58 14.24
CA SER A 71 2.50 15.89 15.00
C SER A 71 2.20 14.86 16.11
N LEU A 72 2.57 13.59 15.90
CA LEU A 72 2.34 12.51 16.85
C LEU A 72 3.39 12.49 17.98
N VAL A 73 4.59 13.01 17.74
CA VAL A 73 5.74 12.86 18.64
C VAL A 73 6.25 14.16 19.24
N LYS A 74 5.79 15.33 18.77
CA LYS A 74 6.29 16.67 19.17
C LYS A 74 6.29 16.92 20.69
N ASP A 75 5.32 16.36 21.40
CA ASP A 75 5.12 16.53 22.84
C ASP A 75 5.81 15.44 23.68
N LYS A 76 6.40 14.41 23.05
CA LYS A 76 7.15 13.36 23.76
C LYS A 76 8.48 13.91 24.27
N THR A 77 8.87 13.50 25.47
CA THR A 77 10.11 13.92 26.12
C THR A 77 11.32 13.11 25.67
N LEU A 78 12.42 13.80 25.36
CA LEU A 78 13.74 13.21 25.17
C LEU A 78 14.38 12.87 26.52
N VAL A 79 15.50 12.15 26.50
CA VAL A 79 16.29 11.81 27.71
C VAL A 79 16.77 13.04 28.50
N THR A 80 16.79 14.22 27.88
CA THR A 80 17.13 15.50 28.50
C THR A 80 15.99 16.11 29.32
N GLY A 81 14.79 15.53 29.25
CA GLY A 81 13.57 16.04 29.88
C GLY A 81 12.82 17.11 29.06
N LYS A 82 13.42 17.63 27.97
CA LYS A 82 12.73 18.52 27.02
C LYS A 82 11.84 17.71 26.06
N THR A 83 10.75 18.30 25.59
CA THR A 83 9.99 17.71 24.47
C THR A 83 10.75 17.81 23.15
N LEU A 84 10.32 17.04 22.13
CA LEU A 84 10.87 17.17 20.77
C LEU A 84 10.72 18.60 20.25
N GLU A 85 9.54 19.20 20.37
CA GLU A 85 9.31 20.59 19.94
C GLU A 85 10.25 21.57 20.67
N GLN A 86 10.39 21.43 21.99
CA GLN A 86 11.28 22.29 22.79
C GLN A 86 12.75 22.14 22.39
N THR A 87 13.16 20.94 21.97
CA THR A 87 14.52 20.64 21.51
C THR A 87 14.78 21.24 20.13
N LEU A 88 13.78 21.19 19.22
CA LEU A 88 13.90 21.75 17.88
C LEU A 88 13.82 23.28 17.85
N LYS A 89 12.97 23.88 18.68
CA LYS A 89 12.64 25.32 18.66
C LYS A 89 13.83 26.29 18.49
N PRO A 90 15.00 26.11 19.14
CA PRO A 90 16.15 27.01 18.98
C PRO A 90 16.72 27.09 17.55
N TYR A 91 16.44 26.09 16.71
CA TYR A 91 16.96 26.00 15.34
C TYR A 91 16.01 26.60 14.29
N PHE A 92 14.90 27.21 14.72
CA PHE A 92 13.83 27.72 13.86
C PHE A 92 13.60 29.22 14.11
N ASN A 93 14.20 30.05 13.25
CA ASN A 93 14.13 31.51 13.36
C ASN A 93 13.20 32.17 12.32
N THR A 94 13.02 31.52 11.17
CA THR A 94 12.29 32.08 10.02
C THR A 94 10.79 31.78 10.07
N VAL A 95 10.44 30.61 10.58
CA VAL A 95 9.06 30.09 10.70
C VAL A 95 8.94 29.40 12.04
N THR A 96 7.78 29.47 12.67
CA THR A 96 7.56 28.75 13.93
C THR A 96 7.24 27.28 13.66
N LEU A 97 7.59 26.39 14.58
CA LEU A 97 7.20 24.97 14.50
C LEU A 97 5.68 24.78 14.45
N ARG A 98 4.93 25.69 15.08
CA ARG A 98 3.47 25.76 15.01
C ARG A 98 2.96 26.05 13.60
N ASP A 99 3.54 27.04 12.92
CA ASP A 99 3.15 27.37 11.54
C ASP A 99 3.48 26.22 10.57
N ILE A 100 4.61 25.55 10.80
CA ILE A 100 4.99 24.35 10.07
C ILE A 100 3.96 23.23 10.27
N GLU A 101 3.58 22.91 11.51
CA GLU A 101 2.59 21.85 11.80
C GLU A 101 1.23 22.14 11.14
N LEU A 102 0.78 23.41 11.18
CA LEU A 102 -0.48 23.81 10.54
C LEU A 102 -0.42 23.73 9.01
N THR A 103 0.74 24.00 8.43
CA THR A 103 0.92 23.96 6.96
C THR A 103 1.22 22.56 6.45
N LEU A 104 1.91 21.73 7.24
CA LEU A 104 2.30 20.37 6.92
C LEU A 104 1.86 19.41 8.05
N PRO A 105 0.56 19.12 8.21
CA PRO A 105 0.07 18.29 9.31
C PRO A 105 0.61 16.86 9.30
N LEU A 106 1.00 16.36 8.13
CA LEU A 106 1.56 15.03 7.86
C LEU A 106 3.10 15.02 7.79
N LEU A 107 3.76 16.13 8.15
CA LEU A 107 5.22 16.24 8.11
C LEU A 107 5.89 15.13 8.91
N THR A 108 6.78 14.42 8.24
CA THR A 108 7.40 13.20 8.77
C THR A 108 8.89 13.17 8.49
N ILE A 109 9.62 12.64 9.46
CA ILE A 109 11.04 12.35 9.33
C ILE A 109 11.17 10.84 9.11
N PHE A 110 11.51 10.44 7.89
CA PHE A 110 11.74 9.06 7.51
C PHE A 110 13.21 8.67 7.67
N VAL A 111 13.48 7.50 8.25
CA VAL A 111 14.83 6.92 8.36
C VAL A 111 14.98 5.77 7.36
N PRO A 112 15.54 5.99 6.16
CA PRO A 112 15.57 4.98 5.11
C PRO A 112 16.46 3.79 5.46
N THR A 113 16.17 2.64 4.84
CA THR A 113 17.09 1.50 4.80
C THR A 113 17.88 1.56 3.49
N LEU A 114 19.16 1.89 3.59
CA LEU A 114 20.05 2.05 2.45
C LEU A 114 20.72 0.72 2.06
N PRO A 115 21.17 0.59 0.79
CA PRO A 115 21.84 -0.60 0.27
C PRO A 115 23.06 -1.03 1.07
N GLU A 116 23.41 -2.32 0.94
CA GLU A 116 24.65 -2.90 1.50
C GLU A 116 24.81 -2.65 3.01
N ASN A 117 23.69 -2.55 3.74
CA ASN A 117 23.67 -2.22 5.17
C ASN A 117 24.43 -0.93 5.51
N SER A 118 24.48 0.03 4.58
CA SER A 118 25.22 1.28 4.75
C SER A 118 24.58 2.20 5.80
N PHE A 119 23.24 2.18 5.91
CA PHE A 119 22.49 2.91 6.92
C PHE A 119 21.06 2.38 7.05
N SER A 120 20.54 2.32 8.27
CA SER A 120 19.13 2.08 8.58
C SER A 120 18.83 2.52 10.01
N ALA A 121 17.56 2.59 10.41
CA ALA A 121 17.20 2.84 11.81
C ALA A 121 17.84 1.82 12.78
N ASP A 122 17.87 0.54 12.39
CA ASP A 122 18.52 -0.52 13.17
C ASP A 122 20.03 -0.29 13.34
N LEU A 123 20.69 0.12 12.26
CA LEU A 123 22.15 0.25 12.18
C LEU A 123 22.68 1.63 12.58
N TRP A 124 21.79 2.61 12.80
CA TRP A 124 22.18 4.00 13.07
C TRP A 124 22.94 4.12 14.41
N ASN A 125 24.25 4.35 14.32
CA ASN A 125 25.10 4.71 15.45
C ASN A 125 24.98 6.20 15.74
N THR A 126 24.02 6.58 16.57
CA THR A 126 23.71 7.98 16.91
C THR A 126 24.83 8.70 17.66
N GLU A 127 25.81 7.99 18.22
CA GLU A 127 27.00 8.59 18.83
C GLU A 127 27.91 9.19 17.76
N GLU A 128 28.23 8.41 16.73
CA GLU A 128 29.25 8.76 15.73
C GLU A 128 28.66 9.36 14.45
N GLN A 129 27.40 9.03 14.14
CA GLN A 129 26.77 9.37 12.88
C GLN A 129 25.79 10.53 13.03
N VAL A 130 26.12 11.65 12.36
CA VAL A 130 25.19 12.76 12.10
C VAL A 130 24.67 12.62 10.67
N PRO A 131 23.35 12.42 10.49
CA PRO A 131 22.82 12.22 9.15
C PRO A 131 22.71 13.52 8.35
N PHE A 132 22.81 13.39 7.04
CA PHE A 132 22.33 14.37 6.08
C PHE A 132 20.80 14.48 6.18
N VAL A 133 20.23 15.57 5.68
CA VAL A 133 18.77 15.74 5.61
C VAL A 133 18.34 15.90 4.16
N ALA A 134 17.64 14.91 3.64
CA ALA A 134 17.03 14.93 2.32
C ALA A 134 15.60 15.50 2.37
N ILE A 135 15.12 16.02 1.26
CA ILE A 135 13.79 16.65 1.16
C ILE A 135 13.03 16.03 0.00
N ARG A 136 11.89 15.39 0.30
CA ARG A 136 10.98 14.88 -0.74
C ARG A 136 10.06 16.01 -1.18
N LEU A 137 10.19 16.44 -2.45
CA LEU A 137 9.36 17.46 -3.07
C LEU A 137 8.48 16.82 -4.15
N GLY A 138 7.18 17.08 -4.13
CA GLY A 138 6.23 16.44 -5.07
C GLY A 138 6.40 16.82 -6.54
N ASN A 139 7.21 17.84 -6.86
CA ASN A 139 7.40 18.36 -8.22
C ASN A 139 8.82 18.13 -8.76
N SER A 140 9.63 17.28 -8.10
CA SER A 140 10.99 16.98 -8.54
C SER A 140 11.34 15.51 -8.29
N ILE A 141 11.97 14.89 -9.28
CA ILE A 141 12.47 13.52 -9.17
C ILE A 141 13.86 13.53 -8.50
N ASP A 142 14.64 14.59 -8.73
CA ASP A 142 15.93 14.76 -8.05
C ASP A 142 15.71 15.29 -6.61
N VAL A 143 16.56 14.88 -5.67
CA VAL A 143 16.32 15.02 -4.23
C VAL A 143 17.24 16.10 -3.64
N PRO A 144 16.73 17.23 -3.14
CA PRO A 144 17.53 18.19 -2.38
C PRO A 144 18.06 17.56 -1.10
N ILE A 145 19.35 17.77 -0.81
CA ILE A 145 20.02 17.26 0.39
C ILE A 145 20.80 18.38 1.08
N ILE A 146 20.75 18.40 2.41
CA ILE A 146 21.50 19.30 3.29
C ILE A 146 22.52 18.48 4.07
N SER A 147 23.79 18.87 4.00
CA SER A 147 24.88 18.24 4.74
C SER A 147 24.90 18.65 6.22
N PRO A 148 25.60 17.89 7.09
CA PRO A 148 25.88 18.33 8.46
C PRO A 148 26.63 19.67 8.57
N SER A 149 27.34 20.10 7.52
CA SER A 149 27.97 21.43 7.47
C SER A 149 26.99 22.56 7.07
N GLY A 150 25.75 22.22 6.69
CA GLY A 150 24.72 23.16 6.24
C GLY A 150 24.74 23.46 4.74
N GLU A 151 25.59 22.80 3.96
CA GLU A 151 25.62 22.94 2.49
C GLU A 151 24.45 22.20 1.85
N SER A 152 23.85 22.78 0.81
CA SER A 152 22.74 22.16 0.08
C SER A 152 23.13 21.83 -1.35
N TYR A 153 22.72 20.66 -1.83
CA TYR A 153 22.91 20.23 -3.22
C TYR A 153 21.72 19.37 -3.69
N LEU A 154 21.64 19.12 -4.99
CA LEU A 154 20.62 18.29 -5.60
C LEU A 154 21.22 16.93 -5.94
N LEU A 155 20.68 15.86 -5.34
CA LEU A 155 21.07 14.49 -5.63
C LEU A 155 20.25 13.97 -6.81
N SER A 156 20.93 13.42 -7.83
CA SER A 156 20.25 12.79 -8.98
C SER A 156 19.36 11.64 -8.51
N SER A 157 18.17 11.55 -9.07
CA SER A 157 17.15 10.51 -8.81
C SER A 157 17.64 9.06 -8.91
N GLU A 158 18.64 8.80 -9.75
CA GLU A 158 19.24 7.47 -9.93
C GLU A 158 20.22 7.08 -8.80
N LEU A 159 20.67 8.07 -8.01
CA LEU A 159 21.68 7.88 -6.96
C LEU A 159 21.03 7.63 -5.61
N ILE A 160 21.54 6.62 -4.93
CA ILE A 160 21.21 6.31 -3.55
C ILE A 160 22.43 6.63 -2.69
N PRO A 161 22.30 7.42 -1.61
CA PRO A 161 23.43 7.68 -0.73
C PRO A 161 23.89 6.42 0.00
N SER A 162 25.19 6.33 0.30
CA SER A 162 25.78 5.27 1.16
C SER A 162 26.13 5.77 2.57
N TYR A 163 25.69 6.96 2.92
CA TYR A 163 25.99 7.64 4.18
C TYR A 163 24.71 7.89 4.98
N PRO A 164 24.82 8.12 6.31
CA PRO A 164 23.68 8.45 7.15
C PRO A 164 22.85 9.61 6.60
N VAL A 165 21.55 9.39 6.43
CA VAL A 165 20.61 10.39 5.91
C VAL A 165 19.22 10.15 6.48
N VAL A 166 18.48 11.21 6.76
CA VAL A 166 17.04 11.16 7.06
C VAL A 166 16.29 11.97 6.00
N VAL A 167 15.04 11.62 5.73
CA VAL A 167 14.23 12.25 4.67
C VAL A 167 13.07 13.00 5.31
N VAL A 168 12.91 14.27 4.95
CA VAL A 168 11.72 15.05 5.29
C VAL A 168 10.70 14.87 4.17
N LYS A 169 9.58 14.19 4.49
CA LYS A 169 8.46 13.93 3.58
C LYS A 169 7.12 14.20 4.27
N ASP A 170 6.02 14.06 3.52
CA ASP A 170 4.70 13.96 4.12
C ASP A 170 4.38 12.47 4.26
N ASN A 171 3.71 12.09 5.34
CA ASN A 171 3.28 10.71 5.56
C ASN A 171 2.10 10.37 4.65
N GLU A 172 2.23 9.27 3.94
CA GLU A 172 1.25 8.75 2.99
C GLU A 172 0.22 7.82 3.63
N ARG A 173 0.46 7.35 4.86
CA ARG A 173 -0.37 6.33 5.53
C ARG A 173 -1.35 6.89 6.55
N VAL A 174 -1.20 8.17 6.88
CA VAL A 174 -2.05 8.90 7.82
C VAL A 174 -2.80 10.00 7.08
N THR A 175 -4.07 10.19 7.44
CA THR A 175 -4.90 11.32 7.02
C THR A 175 -5.40 12.09 8.25
N HIS A 176 -5.82 13.34 8.03
CA HIS A 176 -6.30 14.22 9.10
C HIS A 176 -7.66 14.86 8.78
N SER A 177 -8.41 15.24 9.82
CA SER A 177 -9.81 15.67 9.70
C SER A 177 -10.05 16.93 8.85
N SER A 178 -9.02 17.73 8.59
CA SER A 178 -9.08 18.88 7.68
C SER A 178 -8.70 18.57 6.22
N GLN A 179 -8.31 17.32 5.91
CA GLN A 179 -7.93 16.89 4.56
C GLN A 179 -9.15 16.40 3.78
N LEU A 180 -9.19 16.71 2.48
CA LEU A 180 -10.14 16.07 1.57
C LEU A 180 -9.87 14.55 1.52
N GLY A 181 -10.91 13.75 1.65
CA GLY A 181 -10.80 12.27 1.63
C GLY A 181 -10.72 11.62 3.01
N TYR A 182 -10.63 12.40 4.10
CA TYR A 182 -10.64 11.87 5.47
C TYR A 182 -11.85 10.97 5.76
N GLU A 183 -13.05 11.41 5.36
CA GLU A 183 -14.29 10.64 5.58
C GLU A 183 -14.36 9.35 4.74
N THR A 184 -13.64 9.29 3.63
CA THR A 184 -13.59 8.11 2.74
C THR A 184 -12.43 7.16 3.05
N ALA A 185 -11.49 7.57 3.91
CA ALA A 185 -10.42 6.70 4.38
C ALA A 185 -10.99 5.50 5.17
N ARG A 186 -10.41 4.33 4.92
CA ARG A 186 -10.84 3.04 5.46
C ARG A 186 -10.37 2.77 6.88
N GLY A 187 -9.41 3.55 7.37
CA GLY A 187 -8.99 3.49 8.77
C GLY A 187 -10.17 3.67 9.71
N SER A 188 -10.33 2.72 10.62
CA SER A 188 -11.52 2.54 11.45
C SER A 188 -11.50 3.36 12.74
N ARG A 189 -10.32 3.77 13.22
CA ARG A 189 -10.17 4.51 14.48
C ARG A 189 -9.28 5.74 14.37
N ILE A 190 -9.58 6.74 15.19
CA ILE A 190 -8.68 7.87 15.44
C ILE A 190 -7.47 7.36 16.23
N ILE A 191 -6.26 7.64 15.73
CA ILE A 191 -5.00 7.26 16.37
C ILE A 191 -4.49 8.35 17.31
N PHE A 192 -4.78 9.61 17.02
CA PHE A 192 -4.39 10.76 17.83
C PHE A 192 -5.20 12.00 17.46
N THR A 193 -5.41 12.89 18.42
CA THR A 193 -5.95 14.25 18.20
C THR A 193 -4.92 15.24 18.70
N ASN A 194 -4.47 16.15 17.83
CA ASN A 194 -3.46 17.12 18.21
C ASN A 194 -4.03 18.26 19.09
N SER A 195 -3.15 19.13 19.57
CA SER A 195 -3.52 20.29 20.41
C SER A 195 -4.45 21.31 19.74
N PHE A 196 -4.68 21.20 18.43
CA PHE A 196 -5.58 22.04 17.65
C PHE A 196 -6.96 21.40 17.44
N GLY A 197 -7.19 20.17 17.94
CA GLY A 197 -8.42 19.42 17.69
C GLY A 197 -8.48 18.79 16.30
N ILE A 198 -7.33 18.60 15.64
CA ILE A 198 -7.25 17.86 14.36
C ILE A 198 -7.10 16.38 14.71
N ASP A 199 -8.03 15.58 14.23
CA ASP A 199 -8.02 14.13 14.38
C ASP A 199 -7.20 13.49 13.26
N TYR A 200 -6.39 12.52 13.62
CA TYR A 200 -5.57 11.73 12.72
C TYR A 200 -6.04 10.27 12.76
N LYS A 201 -6.08 9.62 11.61
CA LYS A 201 -6.30 8.17 11.47
C LYS A 201 -5.50 7.64 10.30
N PHE A 202 -5.31 6.32 10.25
CA PHE A 202 -4.71 5.69 9.08
C PHE A 202 -5.64 5.80 7.86
N VAL A 203 -5.06 5.82 6.66
CA VAL A 203 -5.83 5.82 5.41
C VAL A 203 -6.52 4.47 5.18
N ASP A 204 -5.93 3.38 5.68
CA ASP A 204 -6.47 2.03 5.70
C ASP A 204 -6.01 1.31 6.98
N ASP A 205 -6.82 0.38 7.49
CA ASP A 205 -6.54 -0.36 8.73
C ASP A 205 -5.29 -1.23 8.61
N ILE A 206 -4.84 -1.55 7.40
CA ILE A 206 -3.61 -2.31 7.17
C ILE A 206 -2.35 -1.68 7.78
N PHE A 207 -2.33 -0.36 7.92
CA PHE A 207 -1.22 0.38 8.52
C PHE A 207 -1.29 0.39 10.06
N ASP A 208 -2.41 -0.07 10.63
CA ASP A 208 -2.63 -0.11 12.07
C ASP A 208 -2.19 -1.45 12.66
N TYR A 209 -0.89 -1.62 12.87
CA TYR A 209 -0.37 -2.87 13.43
C TYR A 209 -0.84 -3.17 14.85
N GLU A 210 -1.21 -2.15 15.63
CA GLU A 210 -1.81 -2.38 16.94
C GLU A 210 -3.21 -3.00 16.81
N LEU A 211 -3.98 -2.57 15.82
CA LEU A 211 -5.27 -3.19 15.49
C LEU A 211 -5.09 -4.61 14.95
N GLU A 212 -4.10 -4.84 14.08
CA GLU A 212 -3.84 -6.17 13.51
C GLU A 212 -3.39 -7.16 14.59
N LYS A 213 -2.48 -6.75 15.48
CA LYS A 213 -2.07 -7.57 16.63
C LYS A 213 -3.27 -7.96 17.52
N GLN A 214 -4.20 -7.03 17.76
CA GLN A 214 -5.42 -7.32 18.51
C GLN A 214 -6.32 -8.34 17.77
N ARG A 215 -6.41 -8.26 16.44
CA ARG A 215 -7.14 -9.23 15.60
C ARG A 215 -6.47 -10.60 15.63
N GLU A 216 -5.15 -10.67 15.53
CA GLU A 216 -4.39 -11.92 15.62
C GLU A 216 -4.56 -12.58 16.99
N GLU A 217 -4.42 -11.83 18.09
CA GLU A 217 -4.65 -12.33 19.46
C GLU A 217 -6.09 -12.86 19.65
N ALA A 218 -7.07 -12.27 18.98
CA ALA A 218 -8.44 -12.77 18.96
C ALA A 218 -8.61 -14.05 18.10
N THR A 219 -7.86 -14.17 17.00
CA THR A 219 -7.94 -15.26 16.01
C THR A 219 -7.09 -16.48 16.39
N LEU A 220 -6.04 -16.32 17.19
CA LEU A 220 -5.17 -17.39 17.71
C LEU A 220 -5.89 -18.44 18.60
N ARG A 221 -7.21 -18.34 18.76
CA ARG A 221 -8.07 -19.38 19.37
C ARG A 221 -8.53 -20.45 18.36
N GLU A 222 -8.28 -20.28 17.07
CA GLU A 222 -8.56 -21.29 16.04
C GLU A 222 -7.25 -21.92 15.55
N GLY A 223 -7.14 -23.24 15.70
CA GLY A 223 -5.91 -23.98 15.47
C GLY A 223 -5.42 -23.93 14.02
N THR A 224 -4.18 -23.49 13.82
CA THR A 224 -3.51 -23.42 12.51
C THR A 224 -3.20 -24.83 12.00
N ILE A 225 -3.92 -25.29 10.98
CA ILE A 225 -3.59 -26.53 10.26
C ILE A 225 -2.64 -26.19 9.11
N TYR A 226 -1.41 -26.71 9.17
CA TYR A 226 -0.35 -26.52 8.16
C TYR A 226 -0.35 -27.60 7.06
N ASN A 227 -1.39 -28.43 6.98
CA ASN A 227 -1.49 -29.51 6.00
C ASN A 227 -2.35 -29.11 4.80
N VAL A 228 -2.07 -29.72 3.65
CA VAL A 228 -2.92 -29.64 2.45
C VAL A 228 -4.35 -30.01 2.82
N ASP A 229 -5.32 -29.19 2.42
CA ASP A 229 -6.72 -29.53 2.66
C ASP A 229 -7.06 -30.82 1.91
N GLN A 230 -7.57 -31.81 2.64
CA GLN A 230 -7.94 -33.10 2.06
C GLN A 230 -8.94 -32.91 0.90
N LYS A 231 -9.82 -31.91 0.98
CA LYS A 231 -10.79 -31.60 -0.08
C LYS A 231 -10.14 -31.18 -1.38
N LEU A 232 -9.07 -30.39 -1.33
CA LEU A 232 -8.31 -29.97 -2.51
C LEU A 232 -7.61 -31.17 -3.14
N SER A 233 -7.04 -32.06 -2.31
CA SER A 233 -6.40 -33.29 -2.75
C SER A 233 -7.40 -34.25 -3.42
N ASP A 234 -8.56 -34.45 -2.79
CA ASP A 234 -9.63 -35.29 -3.32
C ASP A 234 -10.22 -34.72 -4.62
N ALA A 235 -10.36 -33.39 -4.72
CA ALA A 235 -10.78 -32.72 -5.95
C ALA A 235 -9.80 -32.99 -7.08
N PHE A 236 -8.49 -32.86 -6.81
CA PHE A 236 -7.44 -33.13 -7.78
C PHE A 236 -7.49 -34.58 -8.26
N SER A 237 -7.50 -35.54 -7.33
CA SER A 237 -7.54 -36.98 -7.65
C SER A 237 -8.80 -37.36 -8.43
N THR A 238 -9.97 -36.82 -8.06
CA THR A 238 -11.24 -37.10 -8.74
C THR A 238 -11.21 -36.66 -10.21
N TYR A 239 -10.69 -35.47 -10.49
CA TYR A 239 -10.70 -34.88 -11.84
C TYR A 239 -9.37 -34.99 -12.59
N GLN A 240 -8.46 -35.83 -12.10
CA GLN A 240 -7.25 -36.16 -12.84
C GLN A 240 -7.57 -36.99 -14.09
N THR A 241 -8.49 -37.96 -13.93
CA THR A 241 -8.87 -38.93 -14.97
C THR A 241 -10.33 -38.87 -15.37
N SER A 242 -11.12 -37.96 -14.80
CA SER A 242 -12.55 -37.83 -15.06
C SER A 242 -12.92 -36.42 -15.46
N ASP A 243 -14.02 -36.29 -16.19
CA ASP A 243 -14.51 -34.99 -16.63
C ASP A 243 -15.16 -34.21 -15.47
N GLY A 244 -14.90 -32.91 -15.41
CA GLY A 244 -15.47 -32.00 -14.42
C GLY A 244 -14.51 -30.87 -14.05
N TRP A 245 -14.91 -30.07 -13.07
CA TRP A 245 -14.10 -28.98 -12.53
C TRP A 245 -13.80 -29.21 -11.05
N GLN A 246 -12.58 -28.95 -10.60
CA GLN A 246 -12.22 -29.14 -9.19
C GLN A 246 -13.14 -28.33 -8.26
N ARG A 247 -13.53 -27.11 -8.68
CA ARG A 247 -14.46 -26.27 -7.93
C ARG A 247 -15.89 -26.81 -7.84
N ASP A 248 -16.33 -27.67 -8.77
CA ASP A 248 -17.61 -28.39 -8.61
C ASP A 248 -17.57 -29.31 -7.37
N TYR A 249 -16.46 -30.02 -7.14
CA TYR A 249 -16.31 -30.86 -5.97
C TYR A 249 -16.08 -30.05 -4.69
N ILE A 250 -15.29 -28.98 -4.75
CA ILE A 250 -14.94 -28.16 -3.58
C ILE A 250 -16.18 -27.42 -3.05
N TYR A 251 -16.94 -26.74 -3.92
CA TYR A 251 -18.08 -25.92 -3.49
C TYR A 251 -19.42 -26.64 -3.52
N TYR A 252 -19.58 -27.72 -4.29
CA TYR A 252 -20.87 -28.40 -4.45
C TYR A 252 -20.83 -29.89 -4.11
N ASN A 253 -19.68 -30.48 -3.75
CA ASN A 253 -19.53 -31.93 -3.57
C ASN A 253 -19.91 -32.76 -4.82
N ILE A 254 -19.93 -32.15 -6.00
CA ILE A 254 -20.31 -32.82 -7.24
C ILE A 254 -19.16 -33.72 -7.70
N THR A 255 -19.49 -34.91 -8.19
CA THR A 255 -18.56 -35.86 -8.83
C THR A 255 -19.27 -36.54 -10.01
N PRO A 256 -18.56 -37.28 -10.89
CA PRO A 256 -19.22 -38.06 -11.92
C PRO A 256 -20.23 -39.09 -11.41
N ALA A 257 -20.02 -39.63 -10.20
CA ALA A 257 -20.93 -40.58 -9.57
C ALA A 257 -22.10 -39.92 -8.83
N SER A 258 -21.93 -38.67 -8.40
CA SER A 258 -22.94 -37.87 -7.70
C SER A 258 -23.02 -36.48 -8.34
N PRO A 259 -23.75 -36.33 -9.46
CA PRO A 259 -23.67 -35.15 -10.31
C PRO A 259 -24.45 -33.94 -9.81
N ASN A 260 -25.15 -34.03 -8.66
CA ASN A 260 -25.96 -32.93 -8.11
C ASN A 260 -25.50 -32.60 -6.70
N GLY A 261 -25.45 -31.31 -6.36
CA GLY A 261 -24.82 -30.87 -5.12
C GLY A 261 -25.29 -29.51 -4.61
N GLN A 262 -25.39 -29.39 -3.28
CA GLN A 262 -25.69 -28.13 -2.61
C GLN A 262 -24.40 -27.31 -2.43
N PHE A 263 -24.50 -25.99 -2.55
CA PHE A 263 -23.40 -25.08 -2.24
C PHE A 263 -22.97 -25.18 -0.77
N THR A 264 -21.66 -25.16 -0.51
CA THR A 264 -21.09 -25.06 0.85
C THR A 264 -20.30 -23.75 1.04
N TYR A 265 -20.32 -23.24 2.27
CA TYR A 265 -19.55 -22.07 2.71
C TYR A 265 -18.22 -22.45 3.37
N ASP A 266 -17.86 -23.75 3.39
CA ASP A 266 -16.63 -24.23 4.03
C ASP A 266 -15.36 -23.66 3.40
N PHE A 267 -15.44 -23.13 2.17
CA PHE A 267 -14.31 -22.60 1.42
C PHE A 267 -14.56 -21.18 0.93
N SER A 268 -13.49 -20.41 0.80
CA SER A 268 -13.46 -19.12 0.12
C SER A 268 -12.23 -19.00 -0.76
N GLU A 269 -12.37 -18.41 -1.95
CA GLU A 269 -11.22 -18.07 -2.80
C GLU A 269 -10.32 -17.08 -2.07
N HIS A 270 -9.01 -17.26 -2.20
CA HIS A 270 -7.99 -16.35 -1.71
C HIS A 270 -6.92 -16.17 -2.78
N ILE A 271 -6.34 -14.97 -2.85
CA ILE A 271 -5.05 -14.76 -3.52
C ILE A 271 -3.96 -15.21 -2.55
N ARG A 272 -3.12 -16.15 -2.99
CA ARG A 272 -2.23 -16.90 -2.10
C ARG A 272 -0.75 -16.80 -2.45
N SER A 273 -0.46 -16.26 -3.62
CA SER A 273 0.87 -15.83 -4.03
C SER A 273 0.79 -14.50 -4.77
N PHE A 274 1.90 -13.78 -4.75
CA PHE A 274 2.17 -12.67 -5.65
C PHE A 274 3.62 -12.74 -6.08
N SER A 275 3.90 -12.55 -7.36
CA SER A 275 5.26 -12.53 -7.88
C SER A 275 5.35 -11.58 -9.05
N ILE A 276 6.37 -10.72 -9.07
CA ILE A 276 6.72 -9.99 -10.29
C ILE A 276 7.30 -10.98 -11.30
N VAL A 277 6.79 -10.94 -12.52
CA VAL A 277 7.25 -11.74 -13.67
C VAL A 277 7.70 -10.81 -14.81
N GLY A 278 8.38 -11.37 -15.80
CA GLY A 278 8.92 -10.56 -16.91
C GLY A 278 10.13 -9.74 -16.47
N ASN A 279 10.14 -8.44 -16.80
CA ASN A 279 11.28 -7.56 -16.51
C ASN A 279 11.13 -6.91 -15.12
N ALA A 280 11.78 -7.52 -14.12
CA ALA A 280 11.74 -7.05 -12.75
C ALA A 280 12.33 -5.65 -12.55
N LEU A 281 13.29 -5.21 -13.37
CA LEU A 281 13.83 -3.85 -13.30
C LEU A 281 12.79 -2.82 -13.73
N LEU A 282 12.05 -3.09 -14.80
CA LEU A 282 10.96 -2.21 -15.25
C LEU A 282 9.81 -2.17 -14.24
N ALA A 283 9.45 -3.32 -13.66
CA ALA A 283 8.44 -3.37 -12.62
C ALA A 283 8.87 -2.60 -11.36
N TYR A 284 10.12 -2.75 -10.94
CA TYR A 284 10.70 -1.96 -9.84
C TYR A 284 10.65 -0.46 -10.14
N GLN A 285 11.08 -0.05 -11.33
CA GLN A 285 11.08 1.36 -11.73
C GLN A 285 9.69 1.97 -11.82
N LYS A 286 8.69 1.14 -12.16
CA LYS A 286 7.26 1.49 -12.23
C LYS A 286 6.55 1.49 -10.86
N MET A 287 7.14 0.88 -9.85
CA MET A 287 6.58 0.92 -8.49
C MET A 287 7.34 1.90 -7.60
N ALA A 288 8.54 2.29 -8.02
CA ALA A 288 9.43 3.20 -7.31
C ALA A 288 9.44 4.61 -7.90
N ASP A 289 8.76 4.85 -9.02
CA ASP A 289 8.40 6.20 -9.44
C ASP A 289 7.28 6.70 -8.52
N GLN A 290 7.43 7.93 -8.04
CA GLN A 290 6.76 8.36 -6.82
C GLN A 290 5.55 9.26 -7.11
N ALA A 291 4.57 9.17 -6.20
CA ALA A 291 3.46 10.09 -5.99
C ALA A 291 3.84 11.58 -6.10
N GLY A 292 3.04 12.33 -6.86
CA GLY A 292 3.06 13.80 -6.93
C GLY A 292 3.23 14.41 -8.32
N ASP A 293 3.63 13.65 -9.34
CA ASP A 293 3.83 14.19 -10.68
C ASP A 293 2.77 13.66 -11.68
N PRO A 294 2.01 14.54 -12.37
CA PRO A 294 1.02 14.13 -13.37
C PRO A 294 1.61 13.55 -14.66
N THR A 295 2.93 13.31 -14.74
CA THR A 295 3.60 12.82 -15.96
C THR A 295 5.05 12.43 -15.65
N ILE A 296 5.45 11.19 -16.00
CA ILE A 296 6.87 10.82 -16.16
C ILE A 296 7.45 11.69 -17.31
N LYS A 297 7.98 12.88 -17.01
CA LYS A 297 8.49 13.81 -18.04
C LYS A 297 9.96 13.62 -18.38
N SER A 298 10.74 12.90 -17.58
CA SER A 298 12.21 12.97 -17.70
C SER A 298 12.90 11.73 -18.25
N GLY A 299 12.22 10.57 -18.31
CA GLY A 299 12.88 9.31 -18.66
C GLY A 299 14.05 8.92 -17.73
N LYS A 300 14.20 9.61 -16.58
CA LYS A 300 15.16 9.25 -15.53
C LYS A 300 14.51 8.24 -14.60
N ASN A 301 15.26 7.20 -14.25
CA ASN A 301 14.82 6.15 -13.34
C ASN A 301 14.90 6.65 -11.89
N SER A 302 13.81 6.50 -11.12
CA SER A 302 13.84 6.68 -9.67
C SER A 302 14.51 5.47 -9.01
N SER A 303 15.26 5.74 -7.95
CA SER A 303 15.87 4.69 -7.13
C SER A 303 15.01 4.29 -5.93
N GLY A 304 13.96 5.05 -5.60
CA GLY A 304 12.98 4.72 -4.56
C GLY A 304 13.48 4.80 -3.10
N TRP A 305 14.74 5.16 -2.84
CA TRP A 305 15.31 5.11 -1.47
C TRP A 305 14.70 6.12 -0.50
N THR A 306 13.93 7.07 -0.98
CA THR A 306 13.22 8.04 -0.16
C THR A 306 11.84 7.54 0.30
N ASP A 307 11.47 6.32 -0.10
CA ASP A 307 10.24 5.65 0.30
C ASP A 307 10.48 4.37 1.10
N GLY A 308 9.42 3.91 1.76
CA GLY A 308 9.43 2.70 2.56
C GLY A 308 8.84 1.50 1.81
N PHE A 309 7.78 0.91 2.36
CA PHE A 309 7.20 -0.34 1.87
C PHE A 309 6.30 -0.10 0.65
N PHE A 310 6.22 -1.11 -0.23
CA PHE A 310 5.26 -1.14 -1.34
C PHE A 310 3.88 -1.58 -0.84
N GLU A 311 2.85 -0.95 -1.39
CA GLU A 311 1.46 -1.20 -1.02
C GLU A 311 0.75 -1.95 -2.14
N ILE A 312 0.83 -3.29 -2.12
CA ILE A 312 0.24 -4.09 -3.18
C ILE A 312 -1.25 -4.27 -2.90
N ARG A 313 -2.08 -3.64 -3.74
CA ARG A 313 -3.53 -3.73 -3.65
C ARG A 313 -4.10 -4.63 -4.74
N ALA A 314 -4.90 -5.60 -4.32
CA ALA A 314 -5.66 -6.47 -5.19
C ALA A 314 -7.15 -6.13 -5.11
N SER A 315 -7.78 -5.88 -6.25
CA SER A 315 -9.22 -5.65 -6.38
C SER A 315 -9.84 -6.77 -7.19
N ALA A 316 -10.64 -7.62 -6.54
CA ALA A 316 -11.46 -8.61 -7.21
C ALA A 316 -12.81 -7.99 -7.58
N LEU A 317 -13.06 -7.84 -8.89
CA LEU A 317 -14.30 -7.31 -9.44
C LEU A 317 -15.19 -8.51 -9.82
N ILE A 318 -16.33 -8.64 -9.14
CA ILE A 318 -17.21 -9.80 -9.22
C ILE A 318 -18.59 -9.35 -9.69
N GLN A 319 -19.10 -9.97 -10.76
CA GLN A 319 -20.48 -9.76 -11.17
C GLN A 319 -21.41 -10.61 -10.30
N ALA A 320 -22.32 -9.95 -9.59
CA ALA A 320 -23.27 -10.58 -8.68
C ALA A 320 -24.72 -10.31 -9.11
N GLN A 321 -25.61 -11.30 -8.97
CA GLN A 321 -27.01 -11.20 -9.38
C GLN A 321 -27.87 -10.27 -8.50
N ASN A 322 -27.32 -9.77 -7.38
CA ASN A 322 -28.02 -8.95 -6.39
C ASN A 322 -27.92 -7.43 -6.61
N GLY A 323 -27.36 -6.96 -7.73
CA GLY A 323 -27.71 -5.63 -8.29
C GLY A 323 -26.61 -4.57 -8.38
N ILE A 324 -25.40 -4.78 -7.86
CA ILE A 324 -24.19 -4.00 -8.20
C ILE A 324 -23.05 -5.01 -8.12
N GLY A 325 -22.17 -5.07 -9.12
CA GLY A 325 -20.99 -5.92 -9.02
C GLY A 325 -20.21 -5.61 -7.75
N SER A 326 -19.82 -6.63 -6.99
CA SER A 326 -19.08 -6.45 -5.75
C SER A 326 -17.59 -6.32 -6.07
N THR A 327 -17.01 -5.19 -5.69
CA THR A 327 -15.55 -5.02 -5.67
C THR A 327 -15.06 -5.33 -4.27
N ILE A 328 -14.20 -6.34 -4.19
CA ILE A 328 -13.55 -6.75 -2.94
C ILE A 328 -12.08 -6.39 -3.08
N SER A 329 -11.64 -5.41 -2.30
CA SER A 329 -10.26 -4.98 -2.28
C SER A 329 -9.57 -5.49 -1.02
N ASN A 330 -8.37 -6.02 -1.20
CA ASN A 330 -7.44 -6.31 -0.13
C ASN A 330 -6.10 -5.68 -0.48
N SER A 331 -5.31 -5.35 0.52
CA SER A 331 -3.94 -4.90 0.35
C SER A 331 -3.03 -5.74 1.22
N TYR A 332 -1.74 -5.78 0.88
CA TYR A 332 -0.70 -6.22 1.79
C TYR A 332 0.55 -5.36 1.62
N LEU A 333 1.31 -5.17 2.70
CA LEU A 333 2.55 -4.39 2.69
C LEU A 333 3.74 -5.31 2.47
N VAL A 334 4.69 -4.88 1.64
CA VAL A 334 5.93 -5.63 1.41
C VAL A 334 7.11 -4.68 1.23
N SER A 335 8.20 -4.94 1.96
CA SER A 335 9.40 -4.13 1.81
C SER A 335 10.07 -4.40 0.46
N GLY A 336 10.76 -3.40 -0.10
CA GLY A 336 11.47 -3.60 -1.37
C GLY A 336 12.54 -4.69 -1.32
N LYS A 337 13.19 -4.90 -0.17
CA LYS A 337 14.15 -6.01 0.03
C LYS A 337 13.49 -7.38 0.08
N ASP A 338 12.22 -7.46 0.46
CA ASP A 338 11.48 -8.72 0.52
C ASP A 338 10.84 -9.04 -0.82
N LEU A 339 10.46 -8.01 -1.59
CA LEU A 339 9.93 -8.15 -2.94
C LEU A 339 11.01 -8.32 -4.03
N PHE A 340 12.22 -7.78 -3.81
CA PHE A 340 13.29 -7.79 -4.79
C PHE A 340 14.66 -8.16 -4.21
N THR A 341 15.53 -8.73 -5.06
CA THR A 341 16.98 -8.70 -4.87
C THR A 341 17.55 -7.67 -5.82
N VAL A 342 18.19 -6.64 -5.27
CA VAL A 342 18.79 -5.54 -6.04
C VAL A 342 20.30 -5.59 -5.90
N THR A 343 21.01 -5.45 -7.02
CA THR A 343 22.46 -5.29 -7.03
C THR A 343 22.82 -3.88 -7.45
N TYR A 344 23.93 -3.35 -6.95
CA TYR A 344 24.30 -1.96 -7.15
C TYR A 344 25.67 -1.81 -7.82
N GLU A 345 25.82 -0.75 -8.60
CA GLU A 345 27.11 -0.18 -8.98
C GLU A 345 27.45 0.97 -8.03
N ILE A 346 28.73 1.15 -7.74
CA ILE A 346 29.20 2.24 -6.87
C ILE A 346 29.74 3.37 -7.75
N ASP A 347 29.11 4.54 -7.64
CA ASP A 347 29.59 5.80 -8.17
C ASP A 347 30.31 6.60 -7.07
N ARG A 348 31.60 6.89 -7.27
CA ARG A 348 32.44 7.55 -6.27
C ARG A 348 32.64 9.01 -6.66
N ARG A 349 32.13 9.93 -5.86
CA ARG A 349 32.25 11.38 -6.11
C ARG A 349 33.02 12.07 -4.99
N GLY A 350 33.68 13.17 -5.34
CA GLY A 350 34.48 13.98 -4.42
C GLY A 350 35.94 13.52 -4.29
N ILE A 351 36.67 14.20 -3.43
CA ILE A 351 38.11 14.02 -3.20
C ILE A 351 38.31 13.61 -1.75
N TRP A 352 39.21 12.67 -1.49
CA TRP A 352 39.53 12.23 -0.13
C TRP A 352 40.01 13.41 0.74
N PRO A 353 39.52 13.60 1.98
CA PRO A 353 38.64 12.71 2.74
C PRO A 353 37.12 12.91 2.51
N PHE A 354 36.70 13.93 1.76
CA PHE A 354 35.29 14.25 1.46
C PHE A 354 34.72 13.46 0.28
N ARG A 355 35.14 12.20 0.13
CA ARG A 355 34.62 11.30 -0.90
C ARG A 355 33.36 10.63 -0.39
N TYR A 356 32.31 10.65 -1.21
CA TYR A 356 31.08 9.94 -0.97
C TYR A 356 30.88 8.88 -2.04
N ASP A 357 30.50 7.69 -1.60
CA ASP A 357 30.07 6.61 -2.47
C ASP A 357 28.54 6.70 -2.63
N TYR A 358 28.05 6.47 -3.84
CA TYR A 358 26.64 6.44 -4.19
C TYR A 358 26.34 5.10 -4.84
N TYR A 359 25.18 4.52 -4.55
CA TYR A 359 24.72 3.31 -5.21
C TYR A 359 23.81 3.67 -6.39
N ILE A 360 24.00 2.97 -7.50
CA ILE A 360 23.13 3.00 -8.67
C ILE A 360 22.55 1.61 -8.86
N VAL A 361 21.25 1.49 -9.04
CA VAL A 361 20.59 0.21 -9.31
C VAL A 361 21.14 -0.38 -10.61
N LYS A 362 21.79 -1.53 -10.52
CA LYS A 362 22.40 -2.24 -11.66
C LYS A 362 21.48 -3.31 -12.23
N SER A 363 20.93 -4.13 -11.34
CA SER A 363 20.03 -5.23 -11.72
C SER A 363 19.07 -5.52 -10.59
N VAL A 364 17.88 -5.99 -10.96
CA VAL A 364 16.79 -6.32 -10.06
C VAL A 364 16.25 -7.68 -10.45
N THR A 365 16.02 -8.54 -9.45
CA THR A 365 15.31 -9.81 -9.62
C THR A 365 14.17 -9.88 -8.60
N ALA A 366 13.04 -10.44 -9.00
CA ALA A 366 11.87 -10.55 -8.14
C ALA A 366 11.98 -11.71 -7.16
N LYS A 367 11.38 -11.54 -5.98
CA LYS A 367 11.19 -12.59 -4.98
C LYS A 367 9.69 -12.89 -4.84
N PRO A 368 9.29 -14.17 -4.86
CA PRO A 368 7.88 -14.54 -4.70
C PRO A 368 7.40 -14.26 -3.28
N GLN A 369 6.18 -13.74 -3.16
CA GLN A 369 5.48 -13.48 -1.90
C GLN A 369 4.38 -14.50 -1.69
N ASN A 370 4.29 -15.02 -0.46
CA ASN A 370 3.12 -15.77 0.00
C ASN A 370 2.12 -14.78 0.57
N THR A 371 0.90 -14.80 0.07
CA THR A 371 -0.16 -13.88 0.47
C THR A 371 -1.36 -14.65 1.02
N ASN A 372 -2.31 -13.94 1.63
CA ASN A 372 -3.57 -14.53 2.06
C ASN A 372 -4.68 -13.48 1.98
N MET A 373 -5.01 -13.05 0.77
CA MET A 373 -6.04 -12.03 0.56
C MET A 373 -7.39 -12.69 0.25
N PRO A 374 -8.38 -12.64 1.16
CA PRO A 374 -9.69 -13.27 0.96
C PRO A 374 -10.48 -12.59 -0.15
N ILE A 375 -11.16 -13.38 -0.98
CA ILE A 375 -12.09 -12.90 -2.00
C ILE A 375 -13.53 -13.21 -1.54
N VAL A 376 -14.10 -14.34 -2.00
CA VAL A 376 -15.42 -14.85 -1.60
C VAL A 376 -15.50 -16.36 -1.78
N PRO A 377 -16.44 -17.03 -1.10
CA PRO A 377 -16.96 -18.33 -1.54
C PRO A 377 -17.54 -18.22 -2.97
N TRP A 378 -17.10 -19.07 -3.90
CA TRP A 378 -17.49 -18.97 -5.31
C TRP A 378 -18.82 -19.66 -5.62
N ASP A 379 -19.93 -19.05 -5.21
CA ASP A 379 -21.27 -19.52 -5.54
C ASP A 379 -21.70 -19.15 -6.97
N LEU A 380 -21.61 -20.10 -7.90
CA LEU A 380 -22.08 -19.98 -9.29
C LEU A 380 -23.56 -19.63 -9.44
N LYS A 381 -24.40 -19.80 -8.41
CA LYS A 381 -25.80 -19.35 -8.47
C LYS A 381 -25.90 -17.83 -8.43
N ASN A 382 -25.01 -17.20 -7.67
CA ASN A 382 -25.07 -15.78 -7.33
C ASN A 382 -23.98 -14.96 -8.02
N TYR A 383 -22.85 -15.57 -8.35
CA TYR A 383 -21.70 -14.93 -8.95
C TYR A 383 -21.42 -15.44 -10.36
N GLY A 384 -20.79 -14.58 -11.17
CA GLY A 384 -20.29 -14.95 -12.49
C GLY A 384 -19.24 -16.06 -12.43
N SER A 385 -19.07 -16.75 -13.55
CA SER A 385 -18.10 -17.84 -13.69
C SER A 385 -16.64 -17.39 -13.85
N SER A 386 -16.41 -16.08 -13.87
CA SER A 386 -15.08 -15.48 -13.92
C SER A 386 -14.98 -14.31 -12.94
N PHE A 387 -13.83 -14.19 -12.28
CA PHE A 387 -13.47 -13.00 -11.50
C PHE A 387 -12.35 -12.26 -12.22
N ARG A 388 -12.50 -10.95 -12.35
CA ARG A 388 -11.41 -10.06 -12.74
C ARG A 388 -10.65 -9.66 -11.49
N ILE A 389 -9.32 -9.72 -11.55
CA ILE A 389 -8.45 -9.26 -10.47
C ILE A 389 -7.49 -8.22 -11.03
N ASP A 390 -7.63 -7.00 -10.52
CA ASP A 390 -6.73 -5.88 -10.81
C ASP A 390 -5.71 -5.75 -9.69
N ILE A 391 -4.43 -5.66 -10.05
CA ILE A 391 -3.34 -5.42 -9.10
C ILE A 391 -2.70 -4.06 -9.40
N GLU A 392 -2.45 -3.28 -8.35
CA GLU A 392 -1.69 -2.03 -8.39
C GLU A 392 -0.73 -1.96 -7.21
N GLU A 393 0.33 -1.17 -7.39
CA GLU A 393 1.01 -0.52 -6.28
C GLU A 393 0.19 0.74 -5.96
N SER A 394 -0.21 0.91 -4.70
CA SER A 394 -1.18 1.93 -4.30
C SER A 394 -0.49 3.12 -3.66
N ASP A 395 -0.45 4.24 -4.37
CA ASP A 395 -0.06 5.53 -3.79
C ASP A 395 -1.18 6.18 -2.98
N ASN A 396 -0.85 7.11 -2.07
CA ASN A 396 -1.87 7.98 -1.46
C ASN A 396 -2.13 9.23 -2.32
N SER A 397 -3.34 9.33 -2.86
CA SER A 397 -3.86 10.54 -3.49
C SER A 397 -5.39 10.52 -3.56
N THR A 398 -5.98 11.54 -4.17
CA THR A 398 -7.42 11.64 -4.39
C THR A 398 -8.00 10.33 -4.93
N VAL A 399 -9.00 9.79 -4.23
CA VAL A 399 -9.72 8.60 -4.67
C VAL A 399 -10.53 8.92 -5.92
N VAL A 400 -10.36 8.11 -6.96
CA VAL A 400 -11.12 8.18 -8.20
C VAL A 400 -11.92 6.89 -8.36
N THR A 401 -13.10 7.01 -8.96
CA THR A 401 -13.92 5.85 -9.32
C THR A 401 -13.83 5.62 -10.82
N GLU A 402 -13.38 4.42 -11.22
CA GLU A 402 -13.42 3.95 -12.59
C GLU A 402 -14.60 2.99 -12.76
N SER A 403 -15.23 3.05 -13.93
CA SER A 403 -16.28 2.12 -14.34
C SER A 403 -15.81 1.34 -15.56
N THR A 404 -15.82 0.01 -15.47
CA THR A 404 -15.49 -0.88 -16.58
C THR A 404 -16.68 -1.77 -16.90
N THR A 405 -17.01 -1.90 -18.18
CA THR A 405 -18.06 -2.81 -18.65
C THR A 405 -17.47 -4.18 -18.92
N GLU A 406 -18.01 -5.21 -18.26
CA GLU A 406 -17.53 -6.59 -18.41
C GLU A 406 -18.65 -7.57 -18.72
N THR A 407 -18.31 -8.59 -19.52
CA THR A 407 -19.22 -9.67 -19.88
C THR A 407 -18.79 -10.97 -19.21
N THR A 408 -19.67 -11.60 -18.45
CA THR A 408 -19.42 -12.92 -17.85
C THR A 408 -20.59 -13.86 -18.09
N LYS A 409 -20.34 -15.15 -17.86
CA LYS A 409 -21.36 -16.21 -17.94
C LYS A 409 -21.83 -16.58 -16.54
N PHE A 410 -23.14 -16.73 -16.40
CA PHE A 410 -23.80 -17.25 -15.21
C PHE A 410 -24.34 -18.65 -15.50
N ALA A 411 -24.14 -19.56 -14.55
CA ALA A 411 -24.69 -20.90 -14.60
C ALA A 411 -26.22 -20.87 -14.41
N THR A 412 -26.96 -21.66 -15.18
CA THR A 412 -28.44 -21.77 -15.07
C THR A 412 -28.92 -23.16 -14.65
N ASN A 413 -28.02 -24.12 -14.47
CA ASN A 413 -28.32 -25.49 -14.08
C ASN A 413 -28.54 -25.66 -12.57
N PHE A 414 -29.50 -24.92 -12.02
CA PHE A 414 -29.90 -25.05 -10.62
C PHE A 414 -31.36 -25.52 -10.52
N ASN A 415 -31.62 -26.45 -9.60
CA ASN A 415 -32.97 -26.94 -9.32
C ASN A 415 -33.17 -27.18 -7.83
N ILE A 416 -34.42 -27.12 -7.37
CA ILE A 416 -34.81 -27.40 -5.99
C ILE A 416 -35.16 -28.89 -5.88
N GLU A 417 -34.41 -29.62 -5.06
CA GLU A 417 -34.70 -31.01 -4.70
C GLU A 417 -35.04 -31.07 -3.22
N GLY A 418 -36.29 -31.41 -2.87
CA GLY A 418 -36.70 -31.59 -1.47
C GLY A 418 -36.48 -30.36 -0.58
N SER A 419 -36.68 -29.16 -1.13
CA SER A 419 -36.46 -27.84 -0.50
C SER A 419 -35.02 -27.33 -0.47
N ILE A 420 -34.06 -28.08 -1.00
CA ILE A 420 -32.65 -27.67 -1.09
C ILE A 420 -32.34 -27.26 -2.52
N LEU A 421 -31.82 -26.05 -2.71
CA LEU A 421 -31.29 -25.62 -4.01
C LEU A 421 -29.97 -26.33 -4.29
N LYS A 422 -29.90 -27.03 -5.43
CA LYS A 422 -28.69 -27.74 -5.87
C LYS A 422 -28.26 -27.29 -7.25
N LYS A 423 -26.96 -27.28 -7.47
CA LYS A 423 -26.38 -27.31 -8.81
C LYS A 423 -26.58 -28.71 -9.39
N ILE A 424 -27.02 -28.78 -10.64
CA ILE A 424 -27.42 -30.02 -11.33
C ILE A 424 -26.44 -30.31 -12.45
N GLY A 425 -25.78 -31.46 -12.38
CA GLY A 425 -24.79 -31.88 -13.36
C GLY A 425 -23.38 -31.33 -13.13
N LEU A 426 -22.42 -32.02 -13.75
CA LEU A 426 -21.02 -31.57 -13.88
C LEU A 426 -20.95 -30.33 -14.78
N LYS A 427 -20.10 -29.38 -14.40
CA LYS A 427 -19.87 -28.13 -15.15
C LYS A 427 -21.17 -27.37 -15.41
N PHE A 428 -21.15 -26.42 -16.32
CA PHE A 428 -22.34 -25.94 -17.00
C PHE A 428 -21.95 -25.71 -18.48
N GLY A 429 -22.71 -26.28 -19.40
CA GLY A 429 -22.43 -26.22 -20.84
C GLY A 429 -23.13 -25.03 -21.52
N ALA A 430 -22.89 -24.84 -22.82
CA ALA A 430 -23.43 -23.70 -23.60
C ALA A 430 -24.97 -23.57 -23.57
N SER A 431 -25.70 -24.66 -23.29
CA SER A 431 -27.17 -24.64 -23.14
C SER A 431 -27.65 -24.35 -21.71
N LEU A 432 -26.75 -24.30 -20.75
CA LEU A 432 -27.00 -24.13 -19.31
C LEU A 432 -26.22 -22.92 -18.76
N GLU A 433 -26.04 -21.93 -19.61
CA GLU A 433 -25.43 -20.65 -19.27
C GLU A 433 -26.31 -19.51 -19.78
N ARG A 434 -26.18 -18.35 -19.15
CA ARG A 434 -26.61 -17.08 -19.70
C ARG A 434 -25.46 -16.10 -19.62
N THR A 435 -25.37 -15.22 -20.60
CA THR A 435 -24.34 -14.18 -20.65
C THR A 435 -24.94 -12.87 -20.22
N GLU A 436 -24.28 -12.18 -19.31
CA GLU A 436 -24.66 -10.83 -18.88
C GLU A 436 -23.47 -9.90 -19.01
N THR A 437 -23.78 -8.64 -19.34
CA THR A 437 -22.80 -7.56 -19.43
C THR A 437 -23.19 -6.52 -18.40
N ASN A 438 -22.33 -6.29 -17.41
CA ASN A 438 -22.56 -5.36 -16.32
C ASN A 438 -21.45 -4.33 -16.22
N VAL A 439 -21.78 -3.16 -15.69
CA VAL A 439 -20.78 -2.15 -15.33
C VAL A 439 -20.28 -2.46 -13.92
N LEU A 440 -18.97 -2.68 -13.81
CA LEU A 440 -18.26 -2.86 -12.56
C LEU A 440 -17.60 -1.54 -12.19
N THR A 441 -17.65 -1.18 -10.90
CA THR A 441 -17.03 0.05 -10.40
C THR A 441 -15.89 -0.30 -9.45
N ARG A 442 -14.77 0.39 -9.62
CA ARG A 442 -13.58 0.24 -8.79
C ARG A 442 -13.16 1.61 -8.29
N GLN A 443 -12.85 1.70 -7.00
CA GLN A 443 -12.19 2.87 -6.42
C GLN A 443 -10.70 2.61 -6.32
N TYR A 444 -9.88 3.54 -6.79
CA TYR A 444 -8.42 3.52 -6.73
C TYR A 444 -7.91 4.94 -6.47
N THR A 445 -6.63 5.11 -6.15
CA THR A 445 -6.04 6.43 -5.97
C THR A 445 -5.44 6.90 -7.29
N LEU A 446 -5.60 8.19 -7.62
CA LEU A 446 -5.20 8.76 -8.93
C LEU A 446 -3.72 8.50 -9.30
N ASN A 447 -2.87 8.32 -8.31
CA ASN A 447 -1.43 8.16 -8.50
C ASN A 447 -0.98 6.70 -8.38
N SER A 448 -1.88 5.75 -8.08
CA SER A 448 -1.51 4.32 -8.04
C SER A 448 -0.86 3.86 -9.35
N ASP A 449 0.11 2.95 -9.24
CA ASP A 449 0.77 2.32 -10.38
C ASP A 449 0.12 0.98 -10.75
N PRO A 450 -0.71 0.94 -11.81
CA PRO A 450 -1.38 -0.29 -12.20
C PRO A 450 -0.38 -1.32 -12.73
N LEU A 451 -0.29 -2.47 -12.06
CA LEU A 451 0.50 -3.62 -12.53
C LEU A 451 -0.29 -4.45 -13.55
N GLY A 452 -1.61 -4.28 -13.57
CA GLY A 452 -2.51 -4.77 -14.61
C GLY A 452 -3.53 -5.77 -14.09
N THR A 453 -4.04 -6.60 -15.00
CA THR A 453 -5.23 -7.42 -14.75
C THR A 453 -5.01 -8.88 -15.12
N VAL A 454 -5.63 -9.78 -14.36
CA VAL A 454 -5.83 -11.18 -14.74
C VAL A 454 -7.29 -11.58 -14.58
N VAL A 455 -7.72 -12.61 -15.32
CA VAL A 455 -9.06 -13.19 -15.21
C VAL A 455 -8.93 -14.64 -14.73
N VAL A 456 -9.62 -14.94 -13.63
CA VAL A 456 -9.69 -16.27 -13.01
C VAL A 456 -11.02 -16.88 -13.38
N ASN A 457 -11.04 -18.11 -13.89
CA ASN A 457 -12.29 -18.80 -14.22
C ASN A 457 -12.59 -19.91 -13.23
N PHE A 458 -13.88 -20.10 -12.92
CA PHE A 458 -14.34 -21.19 -12.07
C PHE A 458 -13.90 -22.56 -12.61
N SER A 459 -13.87 -22.68 -13.94
CA SER A 459 -13.51 -23.90 -14.67
C SER A 459 -12.03 -24.28 -14.60
N ASP A 460 -11.17 -23.36 -14.18
CA ASP A 460 -9.74 -23.61 -14.17
C ASP A 460 -9.37 -24.63 -13.10
N LYS A 461 -8.40 -25.51 -13.42
CA LYS A 461 -7.81 -26.41 -12.43
C LYS A 461 -7.07 -25.58 -11.38
N VAL A 462 -7.42 -25.77 -10.11
CA VAL A 462 -6.76 -25.13 -8.96
C VAL A 462 -5.43 -25.82 -8.69
N VAL A 463 -5.48 -27.11 -8.42
CA VAL A 463 -4.30 -27.96 -8.18
C VAL A 463 -3.87 -28.58 -9.51
N LEU A 464 -2.60 -28.40 -9.87
CA LEU A 464 -1.99 -28.92 -11.09
C LEU A 464 -1.21 -30.20 -10.88
N SER A 465 -0.57 -30.34 -9.71
CA SER A 465 0.14 -31.56 -9.31
C SER A 465 0.25 -31.65 -7.80
N ILE A 466 0.47 -32.87 -7.31
CA ILE A 466 0.76 -33.17 -5.91
C ILE A 466 2.05 -33.99 -5.89
N SER A 467 3.01 -33.56 -5.08
CA SER A 467 4.33 -34.19 -4.93
C SER A 467 4.63 -34.51 -3.47
N TYR A 468 5.33 -35.64 -3.27
CA TYR A 468 5.90 -35.99 -1.97
C TYR A 468 7.27 -35.32 -1.82
N PRO A 469 7.60 -34.74 -0.65
CA PRO A 469 8.94 -34.25 -0.41
C PRO A 469 9.91 -35.44 -0.40
N VAL A 470 11.01 -35.31 -1.15
CA VAL A 470 12.08 -36.30 -1.18
C VAL A 470 12.93 -36.15 0.09
N LEU A 471 12.96 -37.21 0.89
CA LEU A 471 13.93 -37.62 1.92
C LEU A 471 14.27 -36.69 3.11
N GLU A 472 13.98 -35.39 3.12
CA GLU A 472 14.39 -34.50 4.25
C GLU A 472 13.24 -33.97 5.14
N ALA A 473 11.98 -34.23 4.80
CA ALA A 473 10.82 -33.92 5.64
C ALA A 473 9.65 -34.90 5.40
N PRO A 474 9.56 -36.06 6.10
CA PRO A 474 8.67 -37.16 5.74
C PRO A 474 7.14 -36.93 5.90
N SER A 475 6.63 -35.70 6.01
CA SER A 475 5.22 -35.48 6.37
C SER A 475 4.53 -34.27 5.72
N THR A 476 5.14 -33.57 4.76
CA THR A 476 4.52 -32.36 4.16
C THR A 476 4.23 -32.54 2.68
N TRP A 477 2.99 -32.88 2.32
CA TRP A 477 2.51 -32.85 0.94
C TRP A 477 2.72 -31.45 0.33
N ARG A 478 3.26 -31.37 -0.89
CA ARG A 478 3.37 -30.11 -1.65
C ARG A 478 2.52 -30.21 -2.90
N TYR A 479 1.64 -29.24 -3.12
CA TYR A 479 0.90 -29.12 -4.36
C TYR A 479 1.36 -27.89 -5.15
N THR A 480 1.36 -28.02 -6.47
CA THR A 480 1.53 -26.89 -7.38
C THR A 480 0.15 -26.39 -7.77
N THR A 481 -0.10 -25.11 -7.55
CA THR A 481 -1.33 -24.45 -7.98
C THR A 481 -1.17 -23.77 -9.33
N ARG A 482 -2.33 -23.44 -9.91
CA ARG A 482 -2.39 -22.56 -11.06
C ARG A 482 -2.02 -21.14 -10.67
N GLU A 483 -1.11 -20.60 -11.47
CA GLU A 483 -0.72 -19.21 -11.49
C GLU A 483 -1.42 -18.51 -12.67
N TYR A 484 -1.87 -17.29 -12.42
CA TYR A 484 -2.49 -16.37 -13.35
C TYR A 484 -1.55 -15.19 -13.52
N ALA A 485 -1.09 -14.96 -14.74
CA ALA A 485 -0.06 -13.96 -15.00
C ALA A 485 -0.42 -13.03 -16.16
N ASN A 486 0.09 -11.81 -16.06
CA ASN A 486 0.27 -10.92 -17.21
C ASN A 486 1.78 -10.76 -17.47
N ASN A 487 2.20 -9.68 -18.15
CA ASN A 487 3.60 -9.41 -18.46
C ASN A 487 4.43 -8.81 -17.29
N ILE A 488 3.80 -8.46 -16.17
CA ILE A 488 4.38 -7.76 -15.02
C ILE A 488 4.28 -8.60 -13.74
N PHE A 489 3.16 -9.27 -13.50
CA PHE A 489 2.95 -10.06 -12.28
C PHE A 489 2.29 -11.42 -12.55
N SER A 490 2.39 -12.30 -11.56
CA SER A 490 1.67 -13.56 -11.42
C SER A 490 1.06 -13.67 -10.02
N ILE A 491 -0.14 -14.25 -9.94
CA ILE A 491 -0.81 -14.61 -8.69
C ILE A 491 -1.43 -16.01 -8.77
N SER A 492 -1.49 -16.72 -7.65
CA SER A 492 -2.35 -17.88 -7.49
C SER A 492 -3.66 -17.50 -6.81
N VAL A 493 -4.75 -18.09 -7.29
CA VAL A 493 -6.08 -17.98 -6.68
C VAL A 493 -6.61 -19.37 -6.39
N GLU A 494 -6.75 -19.69 -5.11
CA GLU A 494 -7.12 -21.00 -4.62
C GLU A 494 -8.18 -20.93 -3.51
N PRO A 495 -9.08 -21.92 -3.39
CA PRO A 495 -9.98 -22.06 -2.26
C PRO A 495 -9.21 -22.42 -0.98
N LYS A 496 -9.47 -21.67 0.09
CA LYS A 496 -8.99 -21.97 1.45
C LYS A 496 -10.20 -22.33 2.33
N ARG A 497 -10.04 -23.34 3.20
CA ARG A 497 -11.08 -23.68 4.18
C ARG A 497 -11.24 -22.55 5.22
N VAL A 498 -12.48 -22.19 5.51
CA VAL A 498 -12.85 -21.08 6.41
C VAL A 498 -13.93 -21.45 7.44
N GLN A 499 -14.46 -22.68 7.42
CA GLN A 499 -15.40 -23.23 8.42
C GLN A 499 -15.05 -24.66 8.82
#